data_AF-A0A5R9LUP5-F1
#
_entry.id   AF-A0A5R9LUP5-F1
#
_cell.length_a   1.000
_cell.length_b   1.000
_cell.length_c   1.000
_cell.angle_alpha   90.00
_cell.angle_beta   90.00
_cell.angle_gamma   90.00
#
_symmetry.space_group_name_H-M   'P 1'
#
loop_
_entity.id
_entity.type
_entity.pdbx_description
1 polymer ?
#
loop_
_entity_poly.entity_id
_entity_poly.type
_entity_poly.pdbx_seq_one_letter_code
_entity_poly.pdbx_strand_id
1 'polypeptide(L)'
;MDAIEQDWRFAELVALSWIEPALSLRYAQNPSQVLAEFGLHVAGDVSTPALPPAPQLALVIEDFTGEMKARGSVSCFCAKG
;
A
#
# COMPACT_ATOMS: atom_id res chain seq x y z
N MET A 1 8.81 -22.23 -2.86
CA MET A 1 7.87 -21.11 -2.69
C MET A 1 6.85 -21.24 -3.79
N ASP A 2 5.57 -21.10 -3.47
CA ASP A 2 4.51 -21.26 -4.47
C ASP A 2 4.46 -20.02 -5.37
N ALA A 3 4.22 -20.20 -6.68
CA ALA A 3 4.27 -19.10 -7.66
C ALA A 3 3.31 -17.94 -7.30
N ILE A 4 2.16 -18.26 -6.73
CA ILE A 4 1.15 -17.29 -6.28
C ILE A 4 1.69 -16.43 -5.12
N GLU A 5 2.43 -17.05 -4.20
CA GLU A 5 3.04 -16.32 -3.07
C GLU A 5 4.11 -15.37 -3.57
N GLN A 6 4.91 -15.79 -4.56
CA GLN A 6 5.92 -14.95 -5.20
C GLN A 6 5.29 -13.74 -5.91
N ASP A 7 4.22 -13.96 -6.67
CA ASP A 7 3.47 -12.89 -7.34
C ASP A 7 2.90 -11.88 -6.34
N TRP A 8 2.36 -12.38 -5.21
CA TRP A 8 1.84 -11.52 -4.15
C TRP A 8 2.93 -10.66 -3.51
N ARG A 9 4.08 -11.24 -3.19
CA ARG A 9 5.22 -10.51 -2.59
C ARG A 9 5.80 -9.48 -3.54
N PHE A 10 5.83 -9.79 -4.84
CA PHE A 10 6.24 -8.81 -5.83
C PHE A 10 5.21 -7.67 -5.95
N ALA A 11 3.91 -7.97 -5.94
CA ALA A 11 2.86 -6.95 -5.94
C ALA A 11 2.93 -6.02 -4.70
N GLU A 12 3.23 -6.58 -3.53
CA GLU A 12 3.46 -5.83 -2.29
C GLU A 12 4.66 -4.89 -2.42
N LEU A 13 5.80 -5.38 -2.90
CA LEU A 13 6.99 -4.56 -3.18
C LEU A 13 6.67 -3.40 -4.13
N VAL A 14 5.93 -3.69 -5.21
CA VAL A 14 5.52 -2.67 -6.18
C VAL A 14 4.68 -1.59 -5.52
N ALA A 15 3.64 -1.97 -4.76
CA ALA A 15 2.77 -1.02 -4.08
C ALA A 15 3.54 -0.14 -3.09
N LEU A 16 4.43 -0.73 -2.29
CA LEU A 16 5.27 0.02 -1.34
C LEU A 16 6.23 0.97 -2.06
N SER A 17 6.80 0.57 -3.20
CA SER A 17 7.70 1.42 -3.97
C SER A 17 7.05 2.71 -4.50
N TRP A 18 5.72 2.70 -4.66
CA TRP A 18 4.95 3.87 -5.05
C TRP A 18 4.70 4.84 -3.88
N ILE A 19 4.63 4.32 -2.66
CA ILE A 19 4.36 5.09 -1.44
C ILE A 19 5.67 5.59 -0.80
N GLU A 20 6.75 4.80 -0.92
CA GLU A 20 8.04 5.05 -0.29
C GLU A 20 9.14 5.32 -1.33
N PRO A 21 9.44 6.60 -1.65
CA PRO A 21 10.46 6.95 -2.65
C PRO A 21 11.86 6.41 -2.32
N ALA A 22 12.18 6.24 -1.03
CA ALA A 22 13.44 5.66 -0.61
C ALA A 22 13.56 4.18 -1.03
N LEU A 23 12.45 3.44 -1.03
CA LEU A 23 12.42 2.04 -1.46
C LEU A 23 12.64 1.91 -2.96
N SER A 24 12.00 2.75 -3.77
CA SER A 24 12.19 2.74 -5.23
C SER A 24 13.63 3.11 -5.63
N LEU A 25 14.24 4.07 -4.94
CA LEU A 25 15.66 4.42 -5.11
C LEU A 25 16.58 3.25 -4.76
N ARG A 26 16.34 2.57 -3.63
CA ARG A 26 17.11 1.38 -3.24
C ARG A 26 16.96 0.25 -4.24
N TYR A 27 15.76 0.02 -4.75
CA TYR A 27 15.51 -1.00 -5.77
C TYR A 27 16.28 -0.71 -7.07
N ALA A 28 16.33 0.55 -7.49
CA ALA A 28 17.11 0.95 -8.67
C ALA A 28 18.63 0.75 -8.49
N GLN A 29 19.13 0.87 -7.26
CA GLN A 29 20.56 0.70 -6.95
C GLN A 29 20.96 -0.77 -6.77
N ASN A 30 20.11 -1.56 -6.10
CA ASN A 30 20.41 -2.97 -5.81
C ASN A 30 19.14 -3.83 -5.78
N PRO A 31 18.58 -4.17 -6.95
CA PRO A 31 17.29 -4.85 -7.05
C PRO A 31 17.34 -6.25 -6.42
N SER A 32 18.42 -7.01 -6.61
CA SER A 32 18.54 -8.36 -6.05
C SER A 32 18.55 -8.36 -4.52
N GLN A 33 19.20 -7.38 -3.90
CA GLN A 33 19.18 -7.23 -2.44
C GLN A 33 17.78 -6.89 -1.93
N VAL A 34 17.11 -5.93 -2.57
CA VAL A 34 15.75 -5.53 -2.17
C VAL A 34 14.77 -6.69 -2.38
N LEU A 35 14.86 -7.44 -3.48
CA LEU A 35 14.03 -8.62 -3.69
C LEU A 35 14.21 -9.65 -2.56
N ALA A 36 15.46 -9.90 -2.12
CA ALA A 36 15.73 -10.83 -1.03
C ALA A 36 15.12 -10.40 0.31
N GLU A 37 14.97 -9.09 0.57
CA GLU A 37 14.29 -8.58 1.77
C GLU A 37 12.80 -8.94 1.79
N PHE A 38 12.19 -9.12 0.61
CA PHE A 38 10.80 -9.54 0.43
C PHE A 38 10.66 -11.07 0.26
N GLY A 39 11.75 -11.83 0.44
CA GLY A 39 11.79 -13.28 0.21
C GLY A 39 11.74 -13.67 -1.27
N LEU A 40 11.98 -12.72 -2.18
CA LEU A 40 12.02 -12.94 -3.62
C LEU A 40 13.45 -13.27 -4.06
N HIS A 41 13.61 -14.35 -4.80
CA HIS A 41 14.90 -14.74 -5.35
C HIS A 41 14.83 -14.79 -6.87
N VAL A 42 15.77 -14.09 -7.52
CA VAL A 42 15.95 -14.14 -8.97
C VAL A 42 17.14 -15.05 -9.25
N ALA A 43 16.98 -16.02 -10.15
CA ALA A 43 18.09 -16.83 -10.60
C ALA A 43 19.16 -15.93 -11.26
N GLY A 44 20.44 -16.23 -11.04
CA GLY A 44 21.54 -15.33 -11.40
C GLY A 44 21.71 -15.02 -12.90
N ASP A 45 20.99 -15.74 -13.77
CA ASP A 45 20.92 -15.56 -15.22
C ASP A 45 19.68 -14.77 -15.68
N VAL A 46 18.73 -14.48 -14.78
CA VAL A 46 17.50 -13.76 -15.10
C VAL A 46 17.65 -12.28 -14.76
N SER A 47 17.32 -11.42 -15.72
CA SER A 47 17.25 -9.97 -15.48
C SER A 47 16.27 -9.66 -14.36
N THR A 48 16.66 -8.82 -13.40
CA THR A 48 15.75 -8.38 -12.34
C THR A 48 14.53 -7.67 -12.93
N PRO A 49 13.32 -7.93 -12.43
CA PRO A 49 12.11 -7.31 -12.95
C PRO A 49 12.15 -5.80 -12.73
N ALA A 50 11.70 -5.02 -13.70
CA ALA A 50 11.55 -3.58 -13.53
C ALA A 50 10.34 -3.28 -12.65
N LEU A 51 10.44 -2.26 -11.79
CA LEU A 51 9.26 -1.73 -11.10
C LEU A 51 8.38 -0.99 -12.12
N PRO A 52 7.06 -1.26 -12.16
CA PRO A 52 6.15 -0.46 -12.95
C PRO A 52 6.07 0.96 -12.39
N PRO A 53 5.85 1.98 -13.24
CA PRO A 53 5.72 3.36 -12.80
C PRO A 53 4.54 3.50 -11.83
N ALA A 54 4.67 4.40 -10.85
CA ALA A 54 3.57 4.74 -9.97
C ALA A 54 2.37 5.22 -10.81
N PRO A 55 1.14 4.77 -10.50
CA PRO A 55 -0.03 5.21 -11.21
C PRO A 55 -0.17 6.73 -11.03
N GLN A 56 -0.40 7.43 -12.14
CA GLN A 56 -0.81 8.83 -12.12
C GLN A 56 -2.26 8.86 -11.67
N LEU A 57 -2.49 8.73 -10.36
CA LEU A 57 -3.82 8.82 -9.79
C LEU A 57 -4.26 10.27 -9.90
N ALA A 58 -5.22 10.55 -10.79
CA ALA A 58 -6.06 11.71 -10.64
C ALA A 58 -6.75 11.57 -9.28
N LEU A 59 -6.28 12.33 -8.29
CA LEU A 59 -6.87 12.34 -6.96
C LEU A 59 -8.31 12.87 -7.10
N VAL A 60 -9.28 11.96 -7.12
CA VAL A 60 -10.68 12.30 -7.04
C VAL A 60 -11.04 12.31 -5.56
N ILE A 61 -11.20 13.51 -5.00
CA ILE A 61 -11.69 13.70 -3.63
C ILE A 61 -13.21 13.73 -3.70
N GLU A 62 -13.86 12.66 -3.25
CA GLU A 62 -15.30 12.64 -3.03
C GLU A 62 -15.60 13.12 -1.61
N ASP A 63 -16.39 14.20 -1.50
CA ASP A 63 -16.87 14.71 -0.23
C ASP A 63 -18.15 13.96 0.20
N PHE A 64 -18.02 13.09 1.20
CA PHE A 64 -19.14 12.34 1.78
C PHE A 64 -19.81 13.05 2.97
N THR A 65 -19.57 14.34 3.20
CA THR A 65 -20.22 15.08 4.30
C THR A 65 -21.71 15.40 4.09
N GLY A 66 -22.34 14.77 3.08
CA GLY A 66 -23.78 14.81 2.83
C GLY A 66 -24.61 14.22 3.97
N GLU A 67 -25.16 15.10 4.79
CA GLU A 67 -26.32 14.93 5.67
C GLU A 67 -26.33 13.71 6.61
N MET A 68 -25.44 13.71 7.61
CA MET A 68 -25.77 13.08 8.88
C MET A 68 -26.93 13.87 9.51
N LYS A 69 -28.19 13.52 9.20
CA LYS A 69 -29.35 13.99 9.97
C LYS A 69 -29.16 13.52 11.41
N ALA A 70 -28.61 14.39 12.24
CA ALA A 70 -28.52 14.19 13.68
C ALA A 70 -29.94 13.96 14.21
N ARG A 71 -30.30 12.69 14.49
CA ARG A 71 -31.43 12.40 15.39
C ARG A 71 -30.95 12.74 16.79
N GLY A 72 -31.02 14.03 17.11
CA GLY A 72 -30.89 14.49 18.48
C GLY A 72 -32.02 13.90 19.32
N SER A 73 -31.65 13.15 20.36
CA SER A 73 -32.40 13.14 21.61
C SER A 73 -31.38 12.94 22.72
N VAL A 74 -31.00 14.04 23.35
CA VAL A 74 -30.34 14.02 24.65
C VAL A 74 -31.45 14.16 25.69
N SER A 75 -31.64 13.13 26.50
CA SER A 75 -32.36 13.24 27.76
C SER A 75 -31.49 12.61 28.83
N CYS A 76 -30.68 13.44 29.49
CA CYS A 76 -30.10 13.09 30.78
C CYS A 76 -31.11 13.47 31.86
N PHE A 77 -31.79 12.48 32.42
CA PHE A 77 -32.53 12.64 33.67
C PHE A 77 -31.54 12.47 34.82
N CYS A 78 -31.17 13.57 35.48
CA CYS A 78 -30.48 13.50 36.76
C CYS A 78 -31.52 13.29 37.86
N ALA A 79 -31.62 12.07 38.39
CA ALA A 79 -32.30 11.82 39.67
C ALA A 79 -31.37 12.26 40.81
N LYS A 80 -31.85 13.17 41.65
CA LYS A 80 -31.14 13.63 42.85
C LYS A 80 -31.59 12.75 44.01
N GLY A 81 -30.67 12.00 44.61
CA GLY A 81 -30.82 11.27 45.87
C GLY A 81 -29.75 11.71 46.85
#